data_AF-A0A660L9L7-F1
#
_entry.id   AF-A0A660L9L7-F1
#
_cell.length_a   1.000
_cell.length_b   1.000
_cell.length_c   1.000
_cell.angle_alpha   90.00
_cell.angle_beta   90.00
_cell.angle_gamma   90.00
#
_symmetry.space_group_name_H-M   'P 1'
#
loop_
_entity.id
_entity.type
_entity.pdbx_description
1 polymer ?
#
loop_
_entity_poly.entity_id
_entity_poly.type
_entity_poly.pdbx_seq_one_letter_code
_entity_poly.pdbx_strand_id
1 'polypeptide(L)'
;MGGFLLLPEDELVLVAHLLDVEGLKLLASIDLREGPSSMDGLSGPLPLPAPPRPNVEPSEPLELTFWAHQLGSLRPWSDAPAPTDATERVHRIVNQQSTAGFGSLVDEERSPVLRWRTSWERSGALCPGLLQAQARPTKQQPQELMKLHGRVTRWMKREGEQLDPFEHAPKALDVETPRNTKPFRVWAHRHAAEWVRSGGSVWPWNA
;
A
#
# COMPACT_ATOMS: atom_id res chain seq x y z
N MET A 1 4.10 5.10 12.41
CA MET A 1 3.36 5.96 11.47
C MET A 1 1.94 5.43 11.44
N GLY A 2 0.93 6.29 11.57
CA GLY A 2 -0.47 5.88 11.42
C GLY A 2 -0.78 5.50 9.97
N GLY A 3 -1.61 4.48 9.78
CA GLY A 3 -2.09 4.07 8.45
C GLY A 3 -3.12 5.04 7.88
N PHE A 4 -3.56 4.75 6.66
CA PHE A 4 -4.60 5.51 5.97
C PHE A 4 -5.82 4.62 5.71
N LEU A 5 -7.02 5.20 5.80
CA LEU A 5 -8.25 4.54 5.39
C LEU A 5 -8.70 5.18 4.08
N LEU A 6 -8.74 4.38 3.02
CA LEU A 6 -9.23 4.77 1.72
C LEU A 6 -10.31 3.77 1.29
N LEU A 7 -11.44 4.28 0.79
CA LEU A 7 -12.37 3.47 0.03
C LEU A 7 -11.84 3.25 -1.39
N PRO A 8 -12.36 2.28 -2.16
CA PRO A 8 -11.97 2.08 -3.54
C PRO A 8 -11.98 3.36 -4.38
N GLU A 9 -12.95 4.25 -4.17
CA GLU A 9 -13.03 5.56 -4.82
C GLU A 9 -11.86 6.47 -4.46
N ASP A 10 -11.48 6.53 -3.18
CA ASP A 10 -10.32 7.29 -2.72
C ASP A 10 -9.01 6.68 -3.24
N GLU A 11 -8.92 5.35 -3.32
CA GLU A 11 -7.73 4.64 -3.82
C GLU A 11 -7.47 4.96 -5.30
N LEU A 12 -8.51 5.06 -6.12
CA LEU A 12 -8.35 5.47 -7.53
C LEU A 12 -7.84 6.89 -7.65
N VAL A 13 -8.31 7.79 -6.78
CA VAL A 13 -7.82 9.17 -6.73
C VAL A 13 -6.34 9.19 -6.32
N LEU A 14 -5.94 8.34 -5.36
CA LEU A 14 -4.53 8.15 -5.00
C LEU A 14 -3.72 7.61 -6.19
N VAL A 15 -4.20 6.58 -6.88
CA VAL A 15 -3.53 6.00 -8.04
C VAL A 15 -3.36 7.04 -9.14
N ALA A 16 -4.42 7.77 -9.49
CA ALA A 16 -4.36 8.86 -10.46
C ALA A 16 -3.38 9.95 -10.02
N HIS A 17 -3.37 10.34 -8.74
CA HIS A 17 -2.41 11.30 -8.21
C HIS A 17 -0.95 10.81 -8.38
N LEU A 18 -0.69 9.54 -8.06
CA LEU A 18 0.65 8.94 -8.20
C LEU A 18 1.10 8.88 -9.65
N LEU A 19 0.21 8.55 -10.58
CA LEU A 19 0.53 8.43 -12.01
C LEU A 19 0.65 9.80 -12.69
N ASP A 20 -0.35 10.67 -12.52
CA ASP A 20 -0.50 11.88 -13.32
C ASP A 20 0.21 13.09 -12.69
N VAL A 21 0.21 13.20 -11.37
CA VAL A 21 0.78 14.36 -10.65
C VAL A 21 2.23 14.10 -10.24
N GLU A 22 2.49 12.94 -9.63
CA GLU A 22 3.85 12.56 -9.23
C GLU A 22 4.65 11.87 -10.35
N GLY A 23 4.00 11.55 -11.48
CA GLY A 23 4.66 11.01 -12.67
C GLY A 23 5.24 9.60 -12.47
N LEU A 24 4.65 8.80 -11.58
CA LEU A 24 5.12 7.44 -11.32
C LEU A 24 4.58 6.45 -12.35
N LYS A 25 5.22 5.29 -12.45
CA LYS A 25 4.76 4.19 -13.30
C LYS A 25 4.31 3.00 -12.46
N LEU A 26 3.11 2.48 -12.69
CA LEU A 26 2.65 1.26 -12.04
C LEU A 26 3.40 0.05 -12.62
N LEU A 27 4.02 -0.77 -11.76
CA LEU A 27 4.81 -1.95 -12.17
C LEU A 27 4.02 -3.26 -12.09
N ALA A 28 3.20 -3.42 -11.06
CA ALA A 28 2.42 -4.63 -10.83
C ALA A 28 1.19 -4.31 -9.99
N SER A 29 0.12 -5.04 -10.28
CA SER A 29 -1.07 -5.20 -9.45
C SER A 29 -1.21 -6.69 -9.21
N ILE A 30 -1.03 -7.12 -7.97
CA ILE A 30 -1.28 -8.52 -7.58
C ILE A 30 -2.80 -8.65 -7.43
N ASP A 31 -3.49 -9.15 -8.47
CA ASP A 31 -4.96 -9.29 -8.60
C ASP A 31 -5.76 -8.09 -9.17
N LEU A 32 -5.52 -7.76 -10.45
CA LEU A 32 -6.62 -7.39 -11.34
C LEU A 32 -7.20 -8.69 -11.92
N ARG A 33 -8.23 -9.25 -11.28
CA ARG A 33 -8.99 -10.38 -11.81
C ARG A 33 -9.82 -9.95 -13.02
N GLU A 34 -9.13 -9.64 -14.12
CA GLU A 34 -9.42 -10.02 -15.50
C GLU A 34 -8.40 -9.33 -16.43
N GLY A 35 -7.35 -10.07 -16.78
CA GLY A 35 -6.52 -9.84 -17.97
C GLY A 35 -5.07 -9.44 -17.71
N PRO A 36 -4.07 -10.15 -18.29
CA PRO A 36 -2.70 -9.66 -18.31
C PRO A 36 -2.62 -8.53 -19.34
N SER A 37 -2.02 -7.40 -18.99
CA SER A 37 -1.60 -6.44 -20.01
C SER A 37 -0.25 -5.85 -19.61
N SER A 38 0.73 -6.35 -20.34
CA SER A 38 2.14 -6.05 -20.34
C SER A 38 2.48 -4.55 -20.40
N MET A 39 3.75 -4.31 -20.14
CA MET A 39 4.54 -3.06 -20.09
C MET A 39 4.37 -1.97 -21.18
N ASP A 40 3.30 -1.91 -21.98
CA ASP A 40 3.07 -0.80 -22.92
C ASP A 40 1.60 -0.38 -22.95
N GLY A 41 1.33 0.88 -22.59
CA GLY A 41 0.06 1.55 -22.89
C GLY A 41 -0.99 1.56 -21.78
N LEU A 42 -0.77 2.30 -20.69
CA LEU A 42 -1.85 2.73 -19.79
C LEU A 42 -2.22 4.19 -20.10
N SER A 43 -2.97 4.39 -21.20
CA SER A 43 -3.70 5.65 -21.47
C SER A 43 -5.22 5.47 -21.37
N GLY A 44 -5.68 4.37 -20.77
CA GLY A 44 -7.09 4.10 -20.51
C GLY A 44 -7.39 4.11 -19.00
N PRO A 45 -8.62 4.46 -18.60
CA PRO A 45 -9.05 4.38 -17.21
C PRO A 45 -8.93 2.93 -16.72
N LEU A 46 -8.18 2.73 -15.64
CA LEU A 46 -8.08 1.43 -14.98
C LEU A 46 -9.48 0.96 -14.56
N PRO A 47 -9.86 -0.31 -14.82
CA PRO A 47 -11.14 -0.83 -14.35
C PRO A 47 -11.16 -0.86 -12.82
N LEU A 48 -12.27 -0.41 -12.24
CA LEU A 48 -12.52 -0.39 -10.80
C LEU A 48 -12.41 -1.82 -10.23
N PRO A 49 -11.77 -2.02 -9.06
CA PRO A 49 -11.85 -3.31 -8.38
C PRO A 49 -13.31 -3.58 -7.98
N ALA A 50 -13.89 -4.66 -8.52
CA ALA A 50 -15.20 -5.13 -8.10
C ALA A 50 -15.16 -5.66 -6.66
N PRO A 51 -16.22 -5.48 -5.87
CA PRO A 51 -16.26 -6.03 -4.52
C PRO A 51 -16.08 -7.56 -4.58
N PRO A 52 -15.26 -8.14 -3.67
CA PRO A 52 -14.93 -9.56 -3.71
C PRO A 52 -16.18 -10.44 -3.54
N ARG A 53 -16.33 -11.45 -4.40
CA ARG A 53 -17.38 -12.48 -4.26
C ARG A 53 -17.13 -13.32 -2.99
N PRO A 54 -18.17 -13.75 -2.26
CA PRO A 54 -18.04 -14.32 -0.92
C PRO A 54 -17.37 -15.72 -0.81
N ASN A 55 -17.07 -16.42 -1.92
CA ASN A 55 -16.66 -17.84 -1.90
C ASN A 55 -15.34 -18.17 -2.65
N VAL A 56 -14.33 -17.29 -2.60
CA VAL A 56 -12.99 -17.62 -3.15
C VAL A 56 -11.98 -17.63 -2.02
N GLU A 57 -11.04 -18.59 -2.00
CA GLU A 57 -9.94 -18.68 -1.03
C GLU A 57 -9.26 -17.33 -0.75
N PRO A 58 -8.66 -17.14 0.43
CA PRO A 58 -8.11 -15.85 0.86
C PRO A 58 -7.01 -15.40 -0.11
N SER A 59 -7.30 -14.40 -0.93
CA SER A 59 -6.27 -13.64 -1.64
C SER A 59 -5.71 -12.60 -0.68
N GLU A 60 -4.38 -12.48 -0.66
CA GLU A 60 -3.63 -11.51 0.12
C GLU A 60 -4.11 -10.06 -0.14
N PRO A 61 -3.92 -9.12 0.81
CA PRO A 61 -4.23 -7.71 0.58
C PRO A 61 -3.56 -7.20 -0.70
N LEU A 62 -4.32 -6.47 -1.52
CA LEU A 62 -3.84 -5.93 -2.78
C LEU A 62 -2.70 -4.93 -2.50
N GLU A 63 -1.52 -5.20 -3.06
CA GLU A 63 -0.37 -4.30 -3.03
C GLU A 63 -0.09 -3.77 -4.44
N LEU A 64 0.02 -2.46 -4.56
CA LEU A 64 0.34 -1.74 -5.79
C LEU A 64 1.75 -1.15 -5.68
N THR A 65 2.62 -1.50 -6.63
CA THR A 65 4.01 -1.02 -6.67
C THR A 65 4.21 -0.01 -7.79
N PHE A 66 4.68 1.18 -7.41
CA PHE A 66 4.93 2.32 -8.29
C PHE A 66 6.42 2.63 -8.39
N TRP A 67 6.93 2.74 -9.61
CA TRP A 67 8.29 3.15 -9.91
C TRP A 67 8.41 4.67 -10.07
N ALA A 68 9.28 5.26 -9.26
CA ALA A 68 9.73 6.64 -9.43
C ALA A 68 10.90 6.71 -10.41
N HIS A 69 10.60 6.57 -11.71
CA HIS A 69 11.60 6.52 -12.79
C HIS A 69 12.49 7.76 -12.89
N GLN A 70 11.98 8.90 -12.47
CA GLN A 70 12.70 10.16 -12.35
C GLN A 70 13.80 10.14 -11.28
N LEU A 71 13.76 9.20 -10.33
CA LEU A 71 14.73 9.07 -9.25
C LEU A 71 15.80 8.00 -9.52
N GLY A 72 15.63 7.17 -10.55
CA GLY A 72 16.59 6.13 -10.91
C GLY A 72 15.96 4.95 -11.66
N SER A 73 16.83 4.05 -12.13
CA SER A 73 16.41 2.85 -12.87
C SER A 73 15.84 1.76 -11.96
N LEU A 74 14.97 0.93 -12.53
CA LEU A 74 14.65 -0.37 -11.93
C LEU A 74 15.88 -1.26 -11.94
N ARG A 75 16.11 -1.94 -10.82
CA ARG A 75 17.17 -2.94 -10.67
C ARG A 75 16.51 -4.30 -10.60
N PRO A 76 16.80 -5.22 -11.52
CA PRO A 76 16.29 -6.57 -11.40
C PRO A 76 17.04 -7.32 -10.29
N TRP A 77 16.39 -8.33 -9.72
CA TRP A 77 17.01 -9.23 -8.74
C TRP A 77 18.20 -10.00 -9.31
N SER A 78 18.22 -10.26 -10.63
CA SER A 78 19.34 -10.88 -11.33
C SER A 78 20.66 -10.12 -11.17
N ASP A 79 20.57 -8.80 -10.99
CA ASP A 79 21.73 -7.91 -10.89
C ASP A 79 22.11 -7.65 -9.42
N ALA A 80 21.53 -8.37 -8.46
CA ALA A 80 21.82 -8.21 -7.05
C ALA A 80 23.22 -8.72 -6.71
N PRO A 81 24.07 -7.91 -6.04
CA PRO A 81 25.38 -8.39 -5.59
C PRO A 81 25.20 -9.60 -4.69
N ALA A 82 26.18 -10.50 -4.59
CA ALA A 82 26.10 -11.61 -3.64
C ALA A 82 25.96 -11.07 -2.20
N PRO A 83 25.14 -11.70 -1.35
CA PRO A 83 24.99 -11.25 0.03
C PRO A 83 26.32 -11.44 0.76
N THR A 84 26.73 -10.43 1.52
CA THR A 84 28.03 -10.38 2.17
C THR A 84 28.02 -11.02 3.56
N ASP A 85 26.85 -11.07 4.21
CA ASP A 85 26.67 -11.65 5.54
C ASP A 85 25.45 -12.59 5.65
N ALA A 86 25.20 -13.11 6.86
CA ALA A 86 24.08 -14.01 7.14
C ALA A 86 22.73 -13.27 7.24
N THR A 87 22.74 -12.01 7.68
CA THR A 87 21.55 -11.17 7.83
C THR A 87 21.00 -10.80 6.45
N GLU A 88 21.86 -10.37 5.53
CA GLU A 88 21.54 -10.11 4.13
C GLU A 88 21.04 -11.37 3.41
N ARG A 89 21.59 -12.54 3.76
CA ARG A 89 21.09 -13.82 3.25
C ARG A 89 19.66 -14.10 3.70
N VAL A 90 19.37 -13.92 4.99
CA VAL A 90 18.00 -14.11 5.52
C VAL A 90 17.04 -13.09 4.92
N HIS A 91 17.41 -11.80 4.88
CA HIS A 91 16.60 -10.75 4.24
C HIS A 91 16.29 -11.07 2.78
N ARG A 92 17.29 -11.55 2.02
CA ARG A 92 17.10 -11.97 0.63
C ARG A 92 16.12 -13.14 0.51
N ILE A 93 16.28 -14.17 1.34
CA ILE A 93 15.38 -15.34 1.32
C ILE A 93 13.95 -14.94 1.66
N VAL A 94 13.77 -14.12 2.70
CA VAL A 94 12.45 -13.63 3.11
C VAL A 94 11.81 -12.80 1.99
N ASN A 95 12.55 -11.86 1.38
CA ASN A 95 12.04 -11.04 0.29
C ASN A 95 11.72 -11.86 -0.97
N GLN A 96 12.50 -12.91 -1.27
CA GLN A 96 12.22 -13.84 -2.37
C GLN A 96 10.99 -14.72 -2.11
N GLN A 97 10.75 -15.10 -0.85
CA GLN A 97 9.61 -15.92 -0.46
C GLN A 97 8.32 -15.10 -0.31
N SER A 98 8.42 -13.84 0.10
CA SER A 98 7.27 -12.93 0.24
C SER A 98 6.81 -12.32 -1.08
N THR A 99 7.54 -12.52 -2.16
CA THR A 99 7.19 -12.04 -3.51
C THR A 99 6.71 -13.20 -4.39
N ALA A 100 5.68 -13.92 -3.95
CA ALA A 100 4.95 -14.86 -4.80
C ALA A 100 4.15 -14.08 -5.87
N GLY A 101 4.85 -13.58 -6.90
CA GLY A 101 4.33 -12.72 -7.96
C GLY A 101 5.44 -11.94 -8.68
N PHE A 102 5.09 -10.95 -9.52
CA PHE A 102 6.04 -10.12 -10.29
C PHE A 102 7.11 -9.40 -9.42
N GLY A 103 6.87 -9.25 -8.11
CA GLY A 103 7.87 -8.80 -7.12
C GLY A 103 9.14 -9.67 -7.08
N SER A 104 9.09 -10.88 -7.64
CA SER A 104 10.23 -11.77 -7.85
C SER A 104 11.28 -11.19 -8.83
N LEU A 105 10.93 -10.24 -9.70
CA LEU A 105 11.82 -9.75 -10.76
C LEU A 105 12.55 -8.46 -10.40
N VAL A 106 11.97 -7.62 -9.54
CA VAL A 106 12.50 -6.29 -9.19
C VAL A 106 13.08 -6.32 -7.80
N ASP A 107 14.33 -5.86 -7.68
CA ASP A 107 14.97 -5.60 -6.40
C ASP A 107 14.43 -4.28 -5.84
N GLU A 108 13.40 -4.39 -5.00
CA GLU A 108 12.72 -3.25 -4.36
C GLU A 108 13.58 -2.53 -3.31
N GLU A 109 14.69 -3.13 -2.88
CA GLU A 109 15.64 -2.47 -2.00
C GLU A 109 16.50 -1.47 -2.76
N ARG A 110 16.85 -1.79 -4.02
CA ARG A 110 17.72 -0.96 -4.87
C ARG A 110 16.95 -0.13 -5.90
N SER A 111 15.69 -0.44 -6.15
CA SER A 111 14.84 0.28 -7.10
C SER A 111 14.07 1.40 -6.41
N PRO A 112 13.97 2.62 -6.97
CA PRO A 112 13.22 3.71 -6.34
C PRO A 112 11.72 3.48 -6.50
N VAL A 113 11.12 2.74 -5.57
CA VAL A 113 9.70 2.36 -5.61
C VAL A 113 8.92 2.89 -4.41
N LEU A 114 7.64 3.17 -4.62
CA LEU A 114 6.63 3.34 -3.60
C LEU A 114 5.64 2.18 -3.67
N ARG A 115 5.16 1.72 -2.52
CA ARG A 115 4.19 0.62 -2.43
C ARG A 115 2.99 1.09 -1.65
N TRP A 116 1.81 0.84 -2.20
CA TRP A 116 0.55 1.10 -1.55
C TRP A 116 -0.12 -0.23 -1.26
N ARG A 117 -0.36 -0.50 0.02
CA ARG A 117 -1.21 -1.60 0.46
C ARG A 117 -2.62 -1.08 0.70
N THR A 118 -3.60 -1.69 0.03
CA THR A 118 -4.99 -1.22 0.07
C THR A 118 -5.61 -1.27 1.46
N SER A 119 -6.53 -0.36 1.71
CA SER A 119 -7.26 -0.27 2.98
C SER A 119 -8.51 -1.14 3.02
N TRP A 120 -8.94 -1.72 1.90
CA TRP A 120 -10.18 -2.49 1.84
C TRP A 120 -9.96 -3.95 2.25
N GLU A 121 -10.62 -4.39 3.33
CA GLU A 121 -10.61 -5.80 3.75
C GLU A 121 -11.91 -6.50 3.33
N ARG A 122 -11.82 -7.81 3.06
CA ARG A 122 -12.96 -8.64 2.67
C ARG A 122 -14.05 -8.77 3.72
N SER A 123 -13.76 -8.46 4.99
CA SER A 123 -14.76 -8.38 6.08
C SER A 123 -15.80 -7.29 5.86
N GLY A 124 -15.57 -6.39 4.89
CA GLY A 124 -16.36 -5.18 4.69
C GLY A 124 -15.95 -4.05 5.63
N ALA A 125 -14.93 -4.28 6.49
CA ALA A 125 -14.27 -3.24 7.27
C ALA A 125 -13.09 -2.64 6.50
N LEU A 126 -12.76 -1.39 6.80
CA LEU A 126 -11.53 -0.77 6.35
C LEU A 126 -10.39 -1.13 7.29
N CYS A 127 -9.30 -1.69 6.79
CA CYS A 127 -8.05 -1.84 7.52
C CYS A 127 -7.10 -0.65 7.22
N PRO A 128 -6.13 -0.36 8.10
CA PRO A 128 -5.16 0.69 7.85
C PRO A 128 -4.24 0.29 6.69
N GLY A 129 -4.45 0.96 5.57
CA GLY A 129 -3.60 0.92 4.40
C GLY A 129 -2.26 1.60 4.68
N LEU A 130 -1.25 1.24 3.91
CA LEU A 130 0.12 1.64 4.18
C LEU A 130 0.83 2.07 2.92
N LEU A 131 1.27 3.33 2.91
CA LEU A 131 2.23 3.83 1.93
C LEU A 131 3.64 3.54 2.44
N GLN A 132 4.32 2.62 1.77
CA GLN A 132 5.71 2.29 2.00
C GLN A 132 6.57 2.84 0.88
N ALA A 133 7.82 3.12 1.19
CA ALA A 133 8.84 3.37 0.18
C ALA A 133 9.68 2.10 0.01
N GLN A 134 10.96 2.21 -0.35
CA GLN A 134 11.84 1.04 -0.55
C GLN A 134 11.78 0.06 0.63
N ALA A 135 12.03 -1.22 0.34
CA ALA A 135 12.10 -2.32 1.32
C ALA A 135 13.35 -2.24 2.22
N ARG A 136 13.68 -1.05 2.73
CA ARG A 136 14.83 -0.73 3.57
C ARG A 136 14.43 0.09 4.78
N PRO A 137 15.20 0.03 5.89
CA PRO A 137 15.02 0.91 7.03
C PRO A 137 14.99 2.38 6.59
N THR A 138 14.08 3.18 7.17
CA THR A 138 13.86 4.59 6.79
C THR A 138 15.15 5.42 6.74
N LYS A 139 16.12 5.16 7.62
CA LYS A 139 17.41 5.86 7.69
C LYS A 139 18.32 5.59 6.49
N GLN A 140 18.09 4.49 5.75
CA GLN A 140 18.88 4.06 4.60
C GLN A 140 18.21 4.37 3.27
N GLN A 141 17.01 4.97 3.30
CA GLN A 141 16.28 5.29 2.08
C GLN A 141 16.82 6.57 1.40
N PRO A 142 16.82 6.64 0.06
CA PRO A 142 17.20 7.83 -0.68
C PRO A 142 16.37 9.05 -0.26
N GLN A 143 17.02 10.18 0.00
CA GLN A 143 16.35 11.38 0.48
C GLN A 143 15.26 11.88 -0.47
N GLU A 144 15.49 11.83 -1.79
CA GLU A 144 14.50 12.23 -2.79
C GLU A 144 13.28 11.31 -2.80
N LEU A 145 13.46 10.02 -2.55
CA LEU A 145 12.35 9.08 -2.41
C LEU A 145 11.54 9.39 -1.14
N MET A 146 12.22 9.70 -0.04
CA MET A 146 11.54 10.11 1.20
C MET A 146 10.82 11.45 1.08
N LYS A 147 11.33 12.39 0.27
CA LYS A 147 10.63 13.63 -0.06
C LYS A 147 9.35 13.35 -0.87
N LEU A 148 9.43 12.47 -1.87
CA LEU A 148 8.26 12.01 -2.63
C LEU A 148 7.24 11.34 -1.71
N HIS A 149 7.66 10.36 -0.90
CA HIS A 149 6.82 9.70 0.11
C HIS A 149 6.13 10.71 1.04
N GLY A 150 6.88 11.73 1.49
CA GLY A 150 6.36 12.81 2.33
C GLY A 150 5.39 13.76 1.61
N ARG A 151 5.51 13.97 0.29
CA ARG A 151 4.51 14.72 -0.51
C ARG A 151 3.20 13.95 -0.61
N VAL A 152 3.26 12.69 -1.03
CA VAL A 152 2.08 11.82 -1.14
C VAL A 152 1.40 11.67 0.23
N THR A 153 2.18 11.44 1.29
CA THR A 153 1.67 11.39 2.66
C THR A 153 0.94 12.67 3.07
N ARG A 154 1.50 13.85 2.76
CA ARG A 154 0.86 15.13 3.08
C ARG A 154 -0.39 15.35 2.25
N TRP A 155 -0.38 14.93 0.98
CA TRP A 155 -1.54 14.99 0.10
C TRP A 155 -2.69 14.14 0.67
N MET A 156 -2.45 12.88 1.03
CA MET A 156 -3.47 12.00 1.64
C MET A 156 -4.04 12.57 2.94
N LYS A 157 -3.23 13.29 3.73
CA LYS A 157 -3.68 13.94 4.97
C LYS A 157 -4.45 15.24 4.75
N ARG A 158 -4.23 15.92 3.63
CA ARG A 158 -4.78 17.27 3.38
C ARG A 158 -6.31 17.26 3.37
N GLU A 159 -6.89 16.20 2.81
CA GLU A 159 -8.34 16.03 2.68
C GLU A 159 -8.87 14.96 3.64
N GLY A 160 -8.00 14.46 4.53
CA GLY A 160 -8.32 13.41 5.47
C GLY A 160 -8.64 13.92 6.86
N GLU A 161 -9.40 13.12 7.59
CA GLU A 161 -9.70 13.30 9.00
C GLU A 161 -8.93 12.26 9.82
N GLN A 162 -8.38 12.67 10.97
CA GLN A 162 -7.72 11.73 11.86
C GLN A 162 -8.74 11.05 12.78
N LEU A 163 -8.82 9.72 12.72
CA LEU A 163 -9.76 8.90 13.48
C LEU A 163 -9.04 7.96 14.46
N ASP A 164 -9.74 7.60 15.52
CA ASP A 164 -9.36 6.49 16.41
C ASP A 164 -10.01 5.21 15.89
N PRO A 165 -9.25 4.23 15.36
CA PRO A 165 -9.87 3.07 14.74
C PRO A 165 -10.54 2.14 15.77
N PHE A 166 -10.22 2.26 17.06
CA PHE A 166 -10.88 1.47 18.12
C PHE A 166 -12.30 1.93 18.42
N GLU A 167 -12.62 3.22 18.20
CA GLU A 167 -14.00 3.74 18.34
C GLU A 167 -14.94 3.21 17.25
N HIS A 168 -14.37 2.76 16.12
CA HIS A 168 -15.09 2.28 14.95
C HIS A 168 -14.88 0.78 14.70
N ALA A 169 -14.31 0.05 15.67
CA ALA A 169 -14.08 -1.38 15.54
C ALA A 169 -15.40 -2.18 15.41
N PRO A 170 -15.43 -3.28 14.64
CA PRO A 170 -16.61 -4.13 14.56
C PRO A 170 -17.01 -4.64 15.95
N LYS A 171 -18.25 -4.37 16.37
CA LYS A 171 -18.77 -4.72 17.71
C LYS A 171 -18.72 -6.21 18.05
N ALA A 172 -18.67 -7.07 17.04
CA ALA A 172 -18.62 -8.52 17.21
C ALA A 172 -17.24 -9.02 17.65
N LEU A 173 -16.23 -8.16 17.60
CA LEU A 173 -14.85 -8.51 17.96
C LEU A 173 -14.56 -7.89 19.31
N ASP A 174 -14.26 -8.74 20.29
CA ASP A 174 -13.80 -8.34 21.62
C ASP A 174 -12.35 -7.84 21.50
N VAL A 175 -12.18 -6.70 20.83
CA VAL A 175 -10.87 -6.08 20.66
C VAL A 175 -10.52 -5.34 21.93
N GLU A 176 -9.46 -5.77 22.59
CA GLU A 176 -8.91 -5.04 23.73
C GLU A 176 -8.35 -3.69 23.26
N THR A 177 -9.00 -2.60 23.67
CA THR A 177 -8.54 -1.24 23.36
C THR A 177 -7.32 -0.87 24.21
N PRO A 178 -6.18 -0.53 23.60
CA PRO A 178 -4.99 -0.11 24.34
C PRO A 178 -5.27 1.13 25.18
N ARG A 179 -4.61 1.25 26.34
CA ARG A 179 -4.69 2.44 27.21
C ARG A 179 -4.27 3.74 26.51
N ASN A 180 -3.46 3.65 25.45
CA ASN A 180 -3.04 4.79 24.65
C ASN A 180 -3.25 4.48 23.15
N THR A 181 -4.32 5.03 22.58
CA THR A 181 -4.70 4.84 21.17
C THR A 181 -3.99 5.80 20.21
N LYS A 182 -3.33 6.87 20.72
CA LYS A 182 -2.67 7.89 19.89
C LYS A 182 -1.71 7.33 18.82
N PRO A 183 -0.87 6.31 19.10
CA PRO A 183 0.03 5.74 18.09
C PRO A 183 -0.68 5.02 16.94
N PHE A 184 -1.92 4.60 17.16
CA PHE A 184 -2.74 3.82 16.23
C PHE A 184 -3.72 4.69 15.43
N ARG A 185 -3.76 6.00 15.70
CA ARG A 185 -4.62 6.92 14.95
C ARG A 185 -4.33 6.82 13.45
N VAL A 186 -5.41 6.70 12.69
CA VAL A 186 -5.38 6.58 11.23
C VAL A 186 -5.91 7.84 10.60
N TRP A 187 -5.53 8.09 9.35
CA TRP A 187 -6.08 9.17 8.55
C TRP A 187 -7.08 8.59 7.56
N ALA A 188 -8.36 8.91 7.73
CA ALA A 188 -9.40 8.55 6.78
C ALA A 188 -9.50 9.62 5.71
N HIS A 189 -9.34 9.25 4.44
CA HIS A 189 -9.57 10.16 3.33
C HIS A 189 -11.06 10.52 3.22
N ARG A 190 -11.41 11.52 2.40
CA ARG A 190 -12.74 12.13 2.37
C ARG A 190 -13.90 11.12 2.35
N HIS A 191 -13.93 10.19 1.39
CA HIS A 191 -15.06 9.25 1.30
C HIS A 191 -15.01 8.20 2.42
N ALA A 192 -13.81 7.70 2.76
CA ALA A 192 -13.63 6.82 3.92
C ALA A 192 -14.11 7.44 5.23
N ALA A 193 -13.83 8.72 5.47
CA ALA A 193 -14.26 9.43 6.67
C ALA A 193 -15.79 9.56 6.72
N GLU A 194 -16.42 9.91 5.60
CA GLU A 194 -17.89 9.95 5.48
C GLU A 194 -18.52 8.57 5.73
N TRP A 195 -17.94 7.52 5.16
CA TRP A 195 -18.41 6.14 5.36
C TRP A 195 -18.29 5.67 6.81
N VAL A 196 -17.15 5.93 7.46
CA VAL A 196 -16.96 5.60 8.88
C VAL A 196 -17.98 6.35 9.76
N ARG A 197 -18.22 7.64 9.51
CA ARG A 197 -19.26 8.42 10.22
C ARG A 197 -20.67 7.86 10.01
N SER A 198 -20.94 7.25 8.86
CA SER A 198 -22.22 6.61 8.55
C SER A 198 -22.41 5.23 9.19
N GLY A 199 -21.42 4.73 9.95
CA GLY A 199 -21.46 3.43 10.63
C GLY A 199 -20.57 2.36 10.01
N GLY A 200 -19.70 2.73 9.06
CA GLY A 200 -18.65 1.86 8.56
C GLY A 200 -17.70 1.39 9.67
N SER A 201 -17.24 0.15 9.57
CA SER A 201 -16.33 -0.44 10.55
C SER A 201 -14.87 -0.33 10.13
N VAL A 202 -14.00 -0.15 11.11
CA VAL A 202 -12.55 -0.02 10.89
C VAL A 202 -11.83 -1.10 11.67
N TRP A 203 -10.91 -1.79 11.02
CA TRP A 203 -9.99 -2.67 11.70
C TRP A 203 -8.86 -1.89 12.38
N PRO A 204 -8.67 -2.03 13.71
CA PRO A 204 -7.71 -1.20 14.45
C PRO A 204 -6.26 -1.67 14.31
N TRP A 205 -6.07 -2.86 13.75
CA TRP A 205 -4.76 -3.44 13.53
C TRP A 205 -4.40 -3.39 12.05
N ASN A 206 -3.12 -3.23 11.78
CA ASN A 206 -2.59 -3.50 10.45
C ASN A 206 -2.71 -5.01 10.23
N ALA A 207 -3.61 -5.42 9.34
CA ALA A 207 -3.59 -6.78 8.77
C ALA A 207 -2.25 -7.04 8.08
#